data_AF-A0A328HHJ6-F1
#
_entry.id   AF-A0A328HHJ6-F1
#
_cell.length_a   1.000
_cell.length_b   1.000
_cell.length_c   1.000
_cell.angle_alpha   90.00
_cell.angle_beta   90.00
_cell.angle_gamma   90.00
#
_symmetry.space_group_name_H-M   'P 1'
#
loop_
_entity.id
_entity.type
_entity.pdbx_description
1 polymer ?
#
loop_
_entity_poly.entity_id
_entity_poly.type
_entity_poly.pdbx_seq_one_letter_code
_entity_poly.pdbx_strand_id
1 'polypeptide(L)' 'MNRSQLSHFMRHSTDPETTLIAATTEELGILVDALYRNLDTPTPVYGAQDWYDLATEELARRSVPAAPDARGVA' A
#
# COMPACT_ATOMS: atom_id res chain seq x y z
N MET A 1 -9.72 8.44 1.17
CA MET A 1 -10.28 7.93 -0.10
C MET A 1 -11.59 7.18 0.17
N ASN A 2 -12.61 7.28 -0.69
CA ASN A 2 -13.87 6.51 -0.58
C ASN A 2 -13.90 5.29 -1.54
N ARG A 3 -14.90 4.40 -1.42
CA ARG A 3 -14.98 3.17 -2.21
C ARG A 3 -14.97 3.38 -3.74
N SER A 4 -15.69 4.38 -4.23
CA SER A 4 -15.75 4.67 -5.68
C SER A 4 -14.43 5.22 -6.22
N GLN A 5 -13.73 6.03 -5.41
CA GLN A 5 -12.40 6.51 -5.73
C GLN A 5 -11.38 5.37 -5.71
N LEU A 6 -11.46 4.47 -4.72
CA LEU A 6 -10.61 3.29 -4.61
C LEU A 6 -10.78 2.36 -5.81
N SER A 7 -12.02 2.05 -6.20
CA SER A 7 -12.28 1.17 -7.34
C SER A 7 -11.81 1.78 -8.65
N HIS A 8 -11.99 3.09 -8.84
CA HIS A 8 -11.46 3.80 -9.99
C HIS A 8 -9.93 3.76 -10.00
N PHE A 9 -9.28 4.09 -8.88
CA PHE A 9 -7.82 4.05 -8.75
C PHE A 9 -7.24 2.68 -9.09
N MET A 10 -7.77 1.61 -8.50
CA MET A 10 -7.28 0.25 -8.75
C MET A 10 -7.50 -0.20 -10.21
N ARG A 11 -8.61 0.21 -10.82
CA ARG A 11 -8.91 -0.12 -12.23
C ARG A 11 -7.97 0.59 -13.22
N HIS A 12 -7.51 1.79 -12.89
CA HIS A 12 -6.66 2.61 -13.76
C HIS A 12 -5.16 2.43 -13.50
N SER A 13 -4.80 1.79 -12.39
CA SER A 13 -3.41 1.45 -12.08
C SER A 13 -3.01 0.18 -12.82
N THR A 14 -2.02 0.29 -13.70
CA THR A 14 -1.59 -0.81 -14.58
C THR A 14 -0.81 -1.89 -13.84
N ASP A 15 -0.07 -1.48 -12.81
CA ASP A 15 0.75 -2.35 -11.98
C ASP A 15 0.68 -1.90 -10.50
N PRO A 16 0.17 -2.74 -9.59
CA PRO A 16 0.04 -2.39 -8.18
C PRO A 16 1.39 -2.07 -7.54
N GLU A 17 2.42 -2.89 -7.75
CA GLU A 17 3.73 -2.72 -7.12
C GLU A 17 4.39 -1.39 -7.51
N THR A 18 4.48 -1.10 -8.81
CA THR A 18 5.04 0.16 -9.32
C THR A 18 4.26 1.36 -8.80
N THR A 19 2.93 1.25 -8.75
CA THR A 19 2.06 2.33 -8.24
C THR A 19 2.31 2.60 -6.76
N LEU A 20 2.45 1.55 -5.95
CA LEU A 20 2.68 1.64 -4.51
C LEU A 20 4.07 2.18 -4.18
N ILE A 21 5.10 1.75 -4.92
CA ILE A 21 6.48 2.25 -4.76
C ILE A 21 6.55 3.75 -5.09
N ALA A 22 5.82 4.21 -6.12
CA ALA A 22 5.80 5.61 -6.53
C ALA A 22 5.02 6.53 -5.57
N ALA A 23 4.08 5.98 -4.80
CA ALA A 23 3.29 6.74 -3.83
C ALA A 23 4.14 7.21 -2.64
N THR A 24 3.81 8.35 -2.07
CA THR A 24 4.39 8.81 -0.79
C THR A 24 3.89 7.96 0.38
N THR A 25 4.60 8.00 1.51
CA THR A 25 4.18 7.26 2.73
C THR A 25 2.81 7.69 3.24
N GLU A 26 2.46 8.98 3.10
CA GLU A 26 1.13 9.49 3.48
C GLU A 26 0.04 8.94 2.56
N GLU A 27 0.26 8.96 1.24
CA GLU A 27 -0.68 8.39 0.26
C GLU A 27 -0.86 6.89 0.46
N LEU A 28 0.20 6.15 0.75
CA LEU A 28 0.12 4.73 1.11
C LEU A 28 -0.70 4.51 2.38
N GLY A 29 -0.52 5.33 3.41
CA GLY A 29 -1.33 5.26 4.63
C GLY A 29 -2.83 5.46 4.35
N ILE A 30 -3.18 6.44 3.52
CA ILE A 30 -4.56 6.70 3.09
C ILE A 30 -5.11 5.52 2.27
N LEU A 31 -4.29 4.93 1.41
CA LEU A 31 -4.66 3.79 0.57
C LEU A 31 -4.91 2.53 1.42
N VAL A 32 -4.01 2.20 2.34
CA VAL A 32 -4.13 1.06 3.26
C VAL A 32 -5.37 1.18 4.13
N ASP A 33 -5.65 2.36 4.70
CA ASP A 33 -6.87 2.59 5.47
C ASP A 33 -8.15 2.42 4.63
N ALA A 34 -8.14 2.91 3.38
CA ALA A 34 -9.28 2.76 2.48
C ALA A 34 -9.50 1.29 2.04
N LEU A 35 -8.42 0.55 1.81
CA LEU A 35 -8.45 -0.88 1.48
C LEU A 35 -8.96 -1.70 2.67
N TYR A 36 -8.46 -1.44 3.88
CA TYR A 36 -8.93 -2.09 5.10
C TYR A 36 -10.45 -1.92 5.29
N ARG A 37 -10.94 -0.67 5.20
CA ARG A 37 -12.37 -0.37 5.27
C ARG A 37 -13.17 -1.00 4.13
N ASN A 38 -12.56 -1.22 2.96
CA ASN A 38 -13.24 -1.87 1.84
C ASN A 38 -13.33 -3.40 2.02
N LEU A 39 -12.29 -4.02 2.58
CA LEU A 39 -12.26 -5.45 2.90
C LEU A 39 -13.28 -5.83 3.98
N ASP A 40 -13.59 -4.91 4.90
CA ASP A 40 -14.62 -5.08 5.92
C ASP A 40 -16.07 -5.00 5.36
N THR A 41 -16.25 -4.74 4.06
CA THR A 41 -17.58 -4.73 3.44
C THR A 41 -17.97 -6.11 2.90
N PRO A 42 -19.27 -6.46 2.82
CA PRO A 42 -19.71 -7.75 2.29
C PRO A 42 -19.41 -7.94 0.78
N THR A 43 -19.01 -6.87 0.07
CA THR A 43 -18.66 -6.91 -1.36
C THR A 43 -17.40 -6.07 -1.61
N PRO A 44 -16.21 -6.56 -1.21
CA PRO A 44 -14.98 -5.83 -1.44
C PRO A 44 -14.72 -5.59 -2.94
N VAL A 45 -13.94 -4.58 -3.25
CA VAL A 45 -13.49 -4.32 -4.61
C VAL A 45 -12.59 -5.48 -5.05
N TYR A 46 -12.75 -5.92 -6.30
CA TYR A 46 -11.91 -7.00 -6.85
C TYR A 46 -10.42 -6.64 -6.75
N GLY A 47 -9.61 -7.57 -6.23
CA GLY A 47 -8.18 -7.37 -6.00
C GLY A 47 -7.83 -6.51 -4.78
N ALA A 48 -8.80 -6.07 -3.95
CA ALA A 48 -8.52 -5.25 -2.78
C ALA A 48 -7.60 -5.94 -1.77
N GLN A 49 -7.68 -7.27 -1.68
CA GLN A 49 -6.81 -8.06 -0.81
C GLN A 49 -5.36 -7.97 -1.27
N ASP A 50 -5.09 -8.25 -2.55
CA ASP A 50 -3.73 -8.20 -3.11
C ASP A 50 -3.11 -6.80 -2.98
N TRP A 51 -3.92 -5.76 -3.25
CA TRP A 51 -3.50 -4.38 -3.07
C TRP A 51 -3.20 -4.03 -1.61
N TYR A 52 -3.97 -4.56 -0.66
CA TYR A 52 -3.76 -4.32 0.76
C TYR A 52 -2.47 -4.99 1.25
N ASP A 53 -2.23 -6.23 0.84
CA ASP A 53 -1.04 -6.98 1.22
C ASP A 53 0.23 -6.29 0.69
N LEU A 54 0.23 -5.88 -0.58
CA LEU A 54 1.37 -5.15 -1.16
C LEU A 54 1.60 -3.77 -0.51
N ALA A 55 0.52 -3.03 -0.25
CA ALA A 55 0.62 -1.68 0.32
C ALA A 55 1.10 -1.72 1.78
N THR A 56 0.66 -2.71 2.55
CA THR A 56 1.12 -2.91 3.94
C THR A 56 2.57 -3.40 3.99
N GLU A 57 2.98 -4.27 3.07
CA GLU A 57 4.39 -4.67 2.93
C GLU A 57 5.29 -3.46 2.62
N GLU A 58 4.90 -2.62 1.67
CA GLU A 58 5.65 -1.42 1.31
C GLU A 58 5.72 -0.41 2.46
N LEU A 59 4.61 -0.20 3.19
CA LEU A 59 4.63 0.63 4.41
C LEU A 59 5.56 0.06 5.48
N ALA A 60 5.55 -1.26 5.69
CA ALA A 60 6.44 -1.91 6.65
C ALA A 60 7.91 -1.72 6.22
N ARG A 61 8.22 -1.91 4.94
CA ARG A 61 9.55 -1.71 4.36
C ARG A 61 10.09 -0.29 4.60
N ARG A 62 9.24 0.72 4.48
CA ARG A 62 9.57 2.14 4.75
C ARG A 62 9.70 2.47 6.23
N SER A 63 9.00 1.72 7.08
CA SER A 63 8.96 1.93 8.53
C SER A 63 10.15 1.29 9.23
N VAL A 64 10.83 0.33 8.60
CA VAL A 64 12.11 -0.20 9.09
C VAL A 64 13.16 0.93 8.97
N PRO A 65 13.69 1.46 10.08
CA PRO A 65 14.82 2.36 9.99
C PRO A 65 15.95 1.57 9.34
N ALA A 66 16.55 2.13 8.27
CA ALA A 66 17.74 1.56 7.67
C ALA A 66 18.70 1.21 8.81
N ALA A 67 18.96 -0.09 9.00
CA ALA A 67 19.88 -0.53 10.03
C ALA A 67 21.16 0.29 9.82
N PRO A 68 21.69 0.99 10.84
CA PRO A 68 22.95 1.69 10.68
C PRO A 68 23.93 0.62 10.23
N ASP A 69 24.49 0.82 9.03
CA ASP A 69 25.50 -0.04 8.46
C ASP A 69 26.45 -0.45 9.58
N ALA A 70 26.50 -1.74 9.88
CA ALA A 70 27.56 -2.34 10.66
C ALA A 70 28.86 -2.32 9.82
N ARG A 71 29.31 -1.12 9.47
CA ARG A 71 30.61 -0.85 8.85
C ARG A 71 31.58 -0.36 9.92
N GLY A 72 31.62 -1.09 11.02
CA GLY A 72 32.81 -1.17 11.87
C GLY A 72 33.74 -2.21 11.28
N VAL A 73 34.43 -1.87 10.19
CA VAL A 73 35.57 -2.67 9.69
C VAL A 73 36.86 -2.03 10.17
N ALA A 74 37.54 -2.80 11.03
CA ALA A 74 38.97 -2.82 11.37
C ALA A 74 39.66 -1.53 11.81
#